data_AF-A0AAD9PKE2-F1
#
_entry.id   AF-A0AAD9PKE2-F1
#
_cell.length_a   1.000
_cell.length_b   1.000
_cell.length_c   1.000
_cell.angle_alpha   90.00
_cell.angle_beta   90.00
_cell.angle_gamma   90.00
#
_symmetry.space_group_name_H-M   'P 1'
#
loop_
_entity.id
_entity.type
_entity.pdbx_description
1 polymer ?
#
loop_
_entity_poly.entity_id
_entity_poly.type
_entity_poly.pdbx_seq_one_letter_code
_entity_poly.pdbx_strand_id
1 'polypeptide(L)'
;MAKGAVHITGSNFAFRRRLRWDILDRMRKLVENGTYERPRWLEWVERAPPLETRNILHSDTIIKNPYIPLVATLLKKYPHLRFEQCFDPENDWSKGNDSYAASHPVMQFVTYQLSLMNQGIPKNEAFKRTEAVFYKQRLEIEKKIKLAMALAIDEKAEPLYTTGFGYWNARIAQERYRFLMHVREQLSVLKNEALVKQS
;
A
#
# COMPACT_ATOMS: atom_id res chain seq x y z
N MET A 1 -14.46 46.35 13.08
CA MET A 1 -15.05 45.04 13.41
C MET A 1 -14.27 44.44 14.57
N ALA A 2 -14.91 44.29 15.73
CA ALA A 2 -14.27 43.80 16.95
C ALA A 2 -13.80 42.35 16.74
N LYS A 3 -12.49 42.17 16.56
CA LYS A 3 -11.83 40.87 16.67
C LYS A 3 -11.68 40.57 18.16
N GLY A 4 -12.38 39.55 18.65
CA GLY A 4 -12.00 38.86 19.88
C GLY A 4 -13.00 38.91 21.03
N ALA A 5 -14.22 38.41 20.81
CA ALA A 5 -14.95 37.74 21.88
C ALA A 5 -14.88 36.24 21.61
N VAL A 6 -13.86 35.57 22.16
CA VAL A 6 -13.80 34.11 22.13
C VAL A 6 -14.87 33.61 23.11
N HIS A 7 -15.97 33.09 22.57
CA HIS A 7 -17.05 32.53 23.36
C HIS A 7 -16.52 31.42 24.27
N ILE A 8 -17.03 31.31 25.51
CA ILE A 8 -16.59 30.29 26.49
C ILE A 8 -16.74 28.86 25.95
N THR A 9 -17.63 28.65 24.97
CA THR A 9 -17.83 27.37 24.26
C THR A 9 -17.04 27.22 22.96
N GLY A 10 -16.23 28.22 22.56
CA GLY A 10 -15.34 28.14 21.41
C GLY A 10 -14.35 26.98 21.56
N SER A 11 -14.18 26.22 20.48
CA SER A 11 -13.45 24.94 20.39
C SER A 11 -12.02 24.94 20.97
N ASN A 12 -11.40 26.10 21.16
CA ASN A 12 -10.03 26.24 21.66
C ASN A 12 -9.88 26.12 23.18
N PHE A 13 -10.98 25.98 23.94
CA PHE A 13 -10.93 25.79 25.41
C PHE A 13 -11.19 24.34 25.86
N ALA A 14 -10.96 23.34 25.00
CA ALA A 14 -11.06 21.93 25.39
C ALA A 14 -10.18 21.60 26.63
N PHE A 15 -9.03 22.27 26.77
CA PHE A 15 -8.18 22.23 27.97
C PHE A 15 -8.91 22.64 29.26
N ARG A 16 -9.76 23.67 29.24
CA ARG A 16 -10.53 24.11 30.43
C ARG A 16 -11.73 23.22 30.74
N ARG A 17 -12.24 22.44 29.77
CA ARG A 17 -13.29 21.41 30.00
C ARG A 17 -12.75 20.14 30.66
N ARG A 18 -11.43 19.90 30.59
CA ARG A 18 -10.74 18.70 31.13
C ARG A 18 -10.38 18.78 32.62
N LEU A 19 -10.61 19.93 33.26
CA LEU A 19 -10.39 20.13 34.71
C LEU A 19 -11.58 19.66 35.58
N ARG A 20 -12.60 19.02 34.99
CA ARG A 20 -13.62 18.29 35.77
C ARG A 20 -12.99 17.01 36.33
N TRP A 21 -13.34 16.71 37.58
CA TRP A 21 -12.97 15.47 38.25
C TRP A 21 -13.25 14.27 37.34
N ASP A 22 -12.27 13.37 37.25
CA ASP A 22 -12.42 12.12 36.51
C ASP A 22 -13.61 11.33 37.10
N ILE A 23 -14.30 10.56 36.27
CA ILE A 23 -15.40 9.68 36.72
C ILE A 23 -14.87 8.70 37.76
N LEU A 24 -13.62 8.23 37.60
CA LEU A 24 -12.95 7.36 38.57
C LEU A 24 -12.77 8.04 39.93
N ASP A 25 -12.19 9.25 39.95
CA ASP A 25 -11.98 10.00 41.19
C ASP A 25 -13.31 10.32 41.90
N ARG A 26 -14.37 10.61 41.14
CA ARG A 26 -15.70 10.83 41.70
C ARG A 26 -16.27 9.55 42.31
N MET A 27 -16.17 8.42 41.62
CA MET A 27 -16.70 7.16 42.12
C MET A 27 -15.93 6.67 43.34
N ARG A 28 -14.60 6.83 43.36
CA ARG A 28 -13.77 6.52 44.55
C ARG A 28 -14.25 7.28 45.77
N LYS A 29 -14.46 8.59 45.65
CA LYS A 29 -14.97 9.43 46.74
C LYS A 29 -16.37 9.03 47.21
N LEU A 30 -17.26 8.64 46.30
CA LEU A 30 -18.60 8.20 46.66
C LEU A 30 -18.58 6.86 47.43
N VAL A 31 -17.67 5.96 47.08
CA VAL A 31 -17.45 4.70 47.80
C VAL A 31 -16.77 4.94 49.15
N GLU A 32 -15.74 5.79 49.20
CA GLU A 32 -15.04 6.17 50.43
C GLU A 32 -15.96 6.84 51.45
N ASN A 33 -16.89 7.70 50.98
CA ASN A 33 -17.89 8.34 51.83
C ASN A 33 -19.05 7.42 52.22
N GLY A 34 -19.06 6.16 51.77
CA GLY A 34 -20.12 5.19 52.07
C GLY A 34 -21.47 5.49 51.40
N THR A 35 -21.50 6.41 50.43
CA THR A 35 -22.74 6.79 49.73
C THR A 35 -23.17 5.80 48.66
N TYR A 36 -22.27 4.95 48.18
CA TYR A 36 -22.54 3.96 47.14
C TYR A 36 -21.73 2.67 47.39
N GLU A 37 -22.32 1.52 47.08
CA GLU A 37 -21.59 0.25 47.11
C GLU A 37 -20.53 0.20 46.01
N ARG A 38 -19.40 -0.47 46.28
CA ARG A 38 -18.28 -0.52 45.35
C ARG A 38 -18.67 -1.30 44.08
N PRO A 39 -18.70 -0.65 42.90
CA PRO A 39 -19.13 -1.32 41.69
C PRO A 39 -18.01 -2.18 41.10
N ARG A 40 -18.36 -3.31 40.46
CA ARG A 40 -17.38 -4.25 39.87
C ARG A 40 -16.49 -3.63 38.80
N TRP A 41 -17.02 -2.69 38.01
CA TRP A 41 -16.23 -2.03 36.97
C TRP A 41 -15.12 -1.14 37.54
N LEU A 42 -15.29 -0.57 38.74
CA LEU A 42 -14.26 0.26 39.37
C LEU A 42 -13.03 -0.59 39.68
N GLU A 43 -13.23 -1.83 40.14
CA GLU A 43 -12.14 -2.77 40.38
C GLU A 43 -11.37 -3.11 39.09
N TRP A 44 -12.07 -3.31 37.97
CA TRP A 44 -11.44 -3.63 36.70
C TRP A 44 -10.67 -2.45 36.11
N VAL A 45 -11.22 -1.24 36.23
CA VAL A 45 -10.55 -0.03 35.74
C VAL A 45 -9.36 0.34 36.64
N GLU A 46 -9.39 0.04 37.94
CA GLU A 46 -8.21 0.23 38.81
C GLU A 46 -7.07 -0.74 38.49
N ARG A 47 -7.38 -1.97 38.03
CA ARG A 47 -6.37 -2.92 37.55
C ARG A 47 -5.74 -2.48 36.22
N ALA A 48 -6.50 -1.80 35.38
CA ALA A 48 -6.06 -1.31 34.07
C ALA A 48 -6.57 0.12 33.83
N PRO A 49 -5.92 1.14 34.41
CA PRO A 49 -6.38 2.52 34.30
C PRO A 49 -6.26 3.03 32.86
N PRO A 50 -7.21 3.87 32.40
CA PRO A 50 -7.12 4.49 31.08
C PRO A 50 -5.91 5.44 31.01
N LEU A 51 -5.35 5.61 29.81
CA LEU A 51 -4.25 6.54 29.58
C LEU A 51 -4.70 7.98 29.85
N GLU A 52 -3.90 8.73 30.61
CA GLU A 52 -4.20 10.13 30.91
C GLU A 52 -4.09 11.02 29.67
N THR A 53 -5.24 11.50 29.18
CA THR A 53 -5.30 12.42 28.03
C THR A 53 -4.99 13.88 28.41
N ARG A 54 -4.65 14.15 29.69
CA ARG A 54 -4.36 15.49 30.23
C ARG A 54 -3.09 16.10 29.62
N ASN A 55 -2.07 15.28 29.36
CA ASN A 55 -0.79 15.71 28.78
C ASN A 55 -0.71 15.49 27.26
N ILE A 56 -1.71 14.85 26.66
CA ILE A 56 -1.79 14.68 25.22
C ILE A 56 -2.33 15.99 24.65
N LEU A 57 -1.42 16.91 24.34
CA LEU A 57 -1.69 18.00 23.42
C LEU A 57 -2.06 17.34 22.09
N HIS A 58 -3.36 17.29 21.78
CA HIS A 58 -3.86 16.84 20.47
C HIS A 58 -3.58 17.97 19.47
N SER A 59 -2.30 18.23 19.20
CA SER A 59 -1.90 19.05 18.08
C SER A 59 -1.76 18.12 16.89
N ASP A 60 -2.73 18.17 15.98
CA ASP A 60 -2.61 17.47 14.70
C ASP A 60 -1.42 18.07 13.94
N THR A 61 -0.35 17.30 13.77
CA THR A 61 0.77 17.71 12.94
C THR A 61 0.48 17.28 11.50
N ILE A 62 0.44 18.25 10.59
CA ILE A 62 0.30 17.94 9.17
C ILE A 62 1.66 17.44 8.67
N ILE A 63 1.79 16.12 8.51
CA ILE A 63 2.98 15.50 7.93
C ILE A 63 2.98 15.81 6.43
N LYS A 64 3.90 16.68 5.99
CA LYS A 64 4.06 17.02 4.57
C LYS A 64 5.01 16.03 3.91
N ASN A 65 4.44 15.10 3.17
CA ASN A 65 5.21 14.18 2.34
C ASN A 65 5.49 14.80 0.95
N PRO A 66 6.76 15.06 0.55
CA PRO A 66 7.09 15.63 -0.76
C PRO A 66 6.86 14.66 -1.93
N TYR A 67 6.72 13.35 -1.68
CA TYR A 67 6.53 12.34 -2.71
C TYR A 67 5.17 12.46 -3.40
N ILE A 68 4.09 12.64 -2.63
CA ILE A 68 2.71 12.72 -3.13
C ILE A 68 2.55 13.76 -4.26
N PRO A 69 2.98 15.03 -4.09
CA PRO A 69 2.85 16.02 -5.15
C PRO A 69 3.74 15.73 -6.37
N LEU A 70 4.89 15.06 -6.20
CA LEU A 70 5.77 14.67 -7.31
C LEU A 70 5.12 13.57 -8.15
N VAL A 71 4.59 12.53 -7.50
CA VAL A 71 3.84 11.45 -8.14
C VAL A 71 2.65 12.01 -8.92
N ALA A 72 1.85 12.88 -8.29
CA ALA A 72 0.72 13.52 -8.95
C ALA A 72 1.12 14.31 -10.21
N THR A 73 2.26 15.03 -10.17
CA THR A 73 2.77 15.76 -11.34
C THR A 73 3.25 14.83 -12.44
N LEU A 74 3.89 13.71 -12.09
CA LEU A 74 4.34 12.70 -13.04
C LEU A 74 3.16 12.01 -13.73
N LEU A 75 2.19 11.52 -12.95
CA LEU A 75 1.01 10.82 -13.46
C LEU A 75 0.10 11.74 -14.29
N LYS A 76 0.12 13.05 -14.04
CA LYS A 76 -0.54 14.03 -14.91
C LYS A 76 0.08 14.07 -16.31
N LYS A 77 1.41 13.88 -16.43
CA LYS A 77 2.11 13.82 -17.72
C LYS A 77 2.02 12.43 -18.35
N TYR A 78 2.16 11.39 -17.54
CA TYR A 78 2.21 10.00 -17.95
C TYR A 78 1.21 9.13 -17.18
N PRO A 79 -0.09 9.20 -17.53
CA PRO A 79 -1.13 8.47 -16.80
C PRO A 79 -1.03 6.95 -16.97
N HIS A 80 -0.41 6.48 -18.06
CA HIS A 80 -0.23 5.05 -18.34
C HIS A 80 0.68 4.35 -17.32
N LEU A 81 1.63 5.07 -16.70
CA LEU A 81 2.56 4.50 -15.73
C LEU A 81 1.85 3.94 -14.50
N ARG A 82 0.60 4.38 -14.23
CA ARG A 82 -0.22 3.87 -13.13
C ARG A 82 -0.53 2.38 -13.26
N PHE A 83 -0.61 1.88 -14.49
CA PHE A 83 -1.01 0.50 -14.77
C PHE A 83 0.19 -0.42 -15.04
N GLU A 84 1.41 0.09 -14.95
CA GLU A 84 2.59 -0.76 -15.03
C GLU A 84 2.68 -1.62 -13.78
N GLN A 85 2.92 -2.92 -13.95
CA GLN A 85 3.00 -3.86 -12.82
C GLN A 85 1.75 -3.82 -11.91
N CYS A 86 0.56 -3.58 -12.48
CA CYS A 86 -0.69 -3.48 -11.74
C CYS A 86 -1.17 -4.77 -11.06
N PHE A 87 -0.52 -5.90 -11.37
CA PHE A 87 -0.78 -7.20 -10.74
C PHE A 87 0.12 -7.48 -9.52
N ASP A 88 1.04 -6.57 -9.21
CA ASP A 88 1.83 -6.65 -7.98
C ASP A 88 0.95 -6.22 -6.79
N PRO A 89 0.73 -7.08 -5.77
CA PRO A 89 -0.10 -6.75 -4.62
C PRO A 89 0.38 -5.55 -3.82
N GLU A 90 1.66 -5.17 -3.93
CA GLU A 90 2.22 -3.99 -3.26
C GLU A 90 1.85 -2.66 -3.94
N ASN A 91 1.34 -2.71 -5.17
CA ASN A 91 0.98 -1.53 -5.95
C ASN A 91 -0.53 -1.25 -5.85
N ASP A 92 -0.89 -0.10 -5.28
CA ASP A 92 -2.26 0.44 -5.34
C ASP A 92 -2.37 1.47 -6.47
N TRP A 93 -2.96 1.03 -7.58
CA TRP A 93 -3.21 1.84 -8.77
C TRP A 93 -4.54 2.61 -8.70
N SER A 94 -5.28 2.52 -7.58
CA SER A 94 -6.51 3.30 -7.41
C SER A 94 -6.23 4.80 -7.32
N LYS A 95 -7.08 5.60 -7.97
CA LYS A 95 -6.89 7.05 -8.05
C LYS A 95 -7.00 7.67 -6.66
N GLY A 96 -5.89 8.22 -6.15
CA GLY A 96 -5.84 8.94 -4.87
C GLY A 96 -5.06 8.21 -3.79
N ASN A 97 -4.90 6.89 -3.89
CA ASN A 97 -4.05 6.13 -2.98
C ASN A 97 -2.62 5.97 -3.52
N ASP A 98 -2.41 6.06 -4.86
CA ASP A 98 -1.14 6.14 -5.62
C ASP A 98 0.11 5.69 -4.82
N SER A 99 0.04 4.45 -4.33
CA SER A 99 1.08 3.82 -3.51
C SER A 99 1.75 2.77 -4.35
N TYR A 100 3.06 2.87 -4.48
CA TYR A 100 3.84 2.03 -5.38
C TYR A 100 5.01 1.38 -4.64
N ALA A 101 5.31 0.13 -4.99
CA ALA A 101 6.48 -0.60 -4.56
C ALA A 101 7.78 0.10 -5.01
N ALA A 102 8.89 -0.19 -4.34
CA ALA A 102 10.19 0.40 -4.66
C ALA A 102 10.69 0.04 -6.08
N SER A 103 10.29 -1.13 -6.58
CA SER A 103 10.58 -1.62 -7.94
C SER A 103 9.78 -0.89 -9.02
N HIS A 104 8.69 -0.22 -8.66
CA HIS A 104 7.77 0.37 -9.62
C HIS A 104 8.39 1.57 -10.36
N PRO A 105 8.19 1.73 -11.67
CA PRO A 105 8.81 2.80 -12.47
C PRO A 105 8.49 4.22 -11.95
N VAL A 106 7.25 4.45 -11.48
CA VAL A 106 6.86 5.74 -10.87
C VAL A 106 7.69 6.03 -9.62
N MET A 107 7.90 5.01 -8.78
CA MET A 107 8.66 5.17 -7.55
C MET A 107 10.13 5.44 -7.85
N GLN A 108 10.74 4.67 -8.75
CA GLN A 108 12.12 4.89 -9.20
C GLN A 108 12.34 6.28 -9.81
N PHE A 109 11.38 6.76 -10.60
CA PHE A 109 11.44 8.10 -11.18
C PHE A 109 11.45 9.17 -10.09
N VAL A 110 10.51 9.09 -9.14
CA VAL A 110 10.34 10.12 -8.10
C VAL A 110 11.47 10.05 -7.07
N THR A 111 11.98 8.87 -6.70
CA THR A 111 13.14 8.76 -5.80
C THR A 111 14.38 9.38 -6.42
N TYR A 112 14.62 9.14 -7.72
CA TYR A 112 15.73 9.75 -8.44
C TYR A 112 15.54 11.27 -8.59
N GLN A 113 14.30 11.73 -8.82
CA GLN A 113 14.02 13.17 -8.86
C GLN A 113 14.29 13.83 -7.52
N LEU A 114 13.86 13.19 -6.43
CA LEU A 114 14.08 13.70 -5.09
C LEU A 114 15.57 13.70 -4.73
N SER A 115 16.35 12.70 -5.14
CA SER A 115 17.79 12.66 -4.88
C SER A 115 18.53 13.82 -5.55
N LEU A 116 18.16 14.18 -6.79
CA LEU A 116 18.67 15.38 -7.47
C LEU A 116 18.24 16.68 -6.78
N MET A 117 16.99 16.75 -6.30
CA MET A 117 16.51 17.91 -5.55
C MET A 117 17.25 18.07 -4.21
N ASN A 118 17.57 16.96 -3.53
CA ASN A 118 18.36 16.96 -2.30
C ASN A 118 19.81 17.43 -2.54
N GLN A 119 20.32 17.32 -3.76
CA GLN A 119 21.61 17.88 -4.19
C GLN A 119 21.53 19.39 -4.53
N GLY A 120 20.35 20.00 -4.40
CA GLY A 120 20.13 21.44 -4.67
C GLY A 120 19.68 21.76 -6.09
N ILE A 121 19.42 20.76 -6.94
CA ILE A 121 18.94 20.98 -8.30
C ILE A 121 17.46 21.43 -8.26
N PRO A 122 17.06 22.48 -9.00
CA PRO A 122 15.67 22.93 -9.00
C PRO A 122 14.73 21.86 -9.58
N LYS A 123 13.51 21.79 -9.03
CA LYS A 123 12.50 20.77 -9.35
C LYS A 123 12.31 20.53 -10.87
N ASN A 124 12.26 21.60 -11.65
CA ASN A 124 12.05 21.52 -13.11
C ASN A 124 13.24 20.91 -13.84
N GLU A 125 14.45 21.24 -13.43
CA GLU A 125 15.67 20.69 -14.01
C GLU A 125 15.88 19.24 -13.56
N ALA A 126 15.64 18.95 -12.28
CA ALA A 126 15.64 17.60 -11.75
C ALA A 126 14.69 16.70 -12.56
N PHE A 127 13.47 17.16 -12.82
CA PHE A 127 12.49 16.43 -13.64
C PHE A 127 12.99 16.16 -15.06
N LYS A 128 13.63 17.14 -15.73
CA LYS A 128 14.16 16.95 -17.09
C LYS A 128 15.31 15.93 -17.11
N ARG A 129 16.21 15.99 -16.12
CA ARG A 129 17.33 15.05 -16.00
C ARG A 129 16.83 13.64 -15.72
N THR A 130 15.86 13.48 -14.81
CA THR A 130 15.26 12.16 -14.52
C THR A 130 14.50 11.61 -15.71
N GLU A 131 13.79 12.47 -16.43
CA GLU A 131 13.09 12.11 -17.67
C GLU A 131 14.05 11.58 -18.75
N ALA A 132 15.20 12.23 -18.93
CA ALA A 132 16.21 11.75 -19.88
C ALA A 132 16.75 10.36 -19.50
N VAL A 133 16.97 10.09 -18.21
CA VAL A 133 17.40 8.78 -17.72
C VAL A 133 16.29 7.74 -17.91
N PHE A 134 15.06 8.09 -17.57
CA PHE A 134 13.89 7.23 -17.73
C PHE A 134 13.68 6.79 -19.19
N TYR A 135 13.80 7.73 -20.14
CA TYR A 135 13.71 7.40 -21.56
C TYR A 135 14.82 6.46 -22.03
N LYS A 136 16.06 6.68 -21.59
CA LYS A 136 17.18 5.78 -21.91
C LYS A 136 16.91 4.36 -21.41
N GLN A 137 16.46 4.24 -20.16
CA GLN A 137 16.11 2.94 -19.57
C GLN A 137 14.96 2.26 -20.35
N ARG A 138 13.92 3.01 -20.73
CA ARG A 138 12.84 2.47 -21.54
C ARG A 138 13.28 1.97 -22.91
N LEU A 139 14.12 2.73 -23.60
CA LEU A 139 14.67 2.32 -24.90
C LEU A 139 15.50 1.05 -24.78
N GLU A 140 16.30 0.92 -23.71
CA GLU A 140 17.07 -0.29 -23.45
C GLU A 140 16.19 -1.50 -23.15
N ILE A 141 15.13 -1.31 -22.34
CA ILE A 141 14.15 -2.35 -22.05
C ILE A 141 13.46 -2.77 -23.35
N GLU A 142 12.93 -1.82 -24.13
CA GLU A 142 12.26 -2.11 -25.39
C GLU A 142 13.18 -2.84 -26.38
N LYS A 143 14.45 -2.42 -26.48
CA LYS A 143 15.46 -3.12 -27.29
C LYS A 143 15.66 -4.56 -26.83
N LYS A 144 15.80 -4.80 -25.52
CA LYS A 144 15.93 -6.15 -24.96
C LYS A 144 14.70 -7.00 -25.26
N ILE A 145 13.51 -6.42 -25.12
CA ILE A 145 12.24 -7.10 -25.42
C ILE A 145 12.18 -7.50 -26.89
N LYS A 146 12.49 -6.58 -27.81
CA LYS A 146 12.49 -6.86 -29.26
C LYS A 146 13.49 -7.94 -29.64
N LEU A 147 14.70 -7.89 -29.09
CA LEU A 147 15.71 -8.92 -29.31
C LEU A 147 15.24 -10.29 -28.79
N ALA A 148 14.68 -10.33 -27.58
CA ALA A 148 14.14 -11.56 -27.02
C ALA A 148 12.95 -12.11 -27.83
N MET A 149 12.09 -11.24 -28.36
CA MET A 149 10.99 -11.65 -29.24
C MET A 149 11.50 -12.21 -30.59
N ALA A 150 12.53 -11.60 -31.17
CA ALA A 150 13.16 -12.12 -32.39
C ALA A 150 13.79 -13.51 -32.13
N LEU A 151 14.57 -13.65 -31.05
CA LEU A 151 15.15 -14.93 -30.65
C LEU A 151 14.09 -15.96 -30.26
N ALA A 152 12.96 -15.57 -29.67
CA ALA A 152 11.87 -16.47 -29.34
C ALA A 152 11.28 -17.17 -30.58
N ILE A 153 11.26 -16.49 -31.72
CA ILE A 153 10.79 -17.06 -32.99
C ILE A 153 11.76 -18.14 -33.48
N ASP A 154 13.07 -17.88 -33.39
CA ASP A 154 14.11 -18.76 -33.93
C ASP A 154 14.47 -19.91 -32.99
N GLU A 155 14.52 -19.66 -31.67
CA GLU A 155 15.06 -20.59 -30.66
C GLU A 155 13.98 -21.16 -29.71
N LYS A 156 12.69 -20.82 -29.91
CA LYS A 156 11.59 -21.13 -28.96
C LYS A 156 11.87 -20.64 -27.53
N ALA A 157 12.67 -19.59 -27.37
CA ALA A 157 12.91 -18.95 -26.09
C ALA A 157 11.64 -18.27 -25.57
N GLU A 158 11.43 -18.25 -24.24
CA GLU A 158 10.28 -17.55 -23.67
C GLU A 158 10.44 -16.02 -23.81
N PRO A 159 9.44 -15.30 -24.34
CA PRO A 159 9.52 -13.85 -24.46
C PRO A 159 9.46 -13.18 -23.07
N LEU A 160 10.33 -12.19 -22.83
CA LEU A 160 10.41 -11.47 -21.54
C LEU A 160 9.08 -10.83 -21.09
N TYR A 161 8.24 -10.41 -22.03
CA TYR A 161 6.90 -9.90 -21.77
C TYR A 161 5.94 -10.58 -22.72
N THR A 162 5.03 -11.39 -22.17
CA THR A 162 3.88 -11.86 -22.92
C THR A 162 2.84 -10.74 -22.96
N THR A 163 2.20 -10.53 -24.11
CA THR A 163 0.99 -9.68 -24.15
C THR A 163 -0.03 -10.24 -23.15
N GLY A 164 -1.00 -9.43 -22.68
CA GLY A 164 -2.05 -9.96 -21.79
C GLY A 164 -2.77 -11.19 -22.37
N PHE A 165 -2.91 -11.23 -23.70
CA PHE A 165 -3.37 -12.39 -24.45
C PHE A 165 -2.42 -13.60 -24.35
N GLY A 166 -1.10 -13.37 -24.46
CA GLY A 166 -0.08 -14.40 -24.26
C GLY A 166 -0.07 -14.97 -22.85
N TYR A 167 -0.20 -14.13 -21.81
CA TYR A 167 -0.29 -14.59 -20.43
C TYR A 167 -1.56 -15.42 -20.18
N TRP A 168 -2.70 -14.97 -20.71
CA TRP A 168 -3.96 -15.71 -20.66
C TRP A 168 -3.86 -17.09 -21.32
N ASN A 169 -3.26 -17.16 -22.51
CA ASN A 169 -3.07 -18.43 -23.22
C ASN A 169 -2.06 -19.34 -22.50
N ALA A 170 -1.01 -18.78 -21.89
CA ALA A 170 -0.08 -19.55 -21.06
C ALA A 170 -0.77 -20.14 -19.83
N ARG A 171 -1.65 -19.36 -19.17
CA ARG A 171 -2.49 -19.84 -18.07
C ARG A 171 -3.44 -20.95 -18.50
N ILE A 172 -4.13 -20.78 -19.63
CA ILE A 172 -4.98 -21.84 -20.21
C ILE A 172 -4.17 -23.10 -20.49
N ALA A 173 -2.97 -22.96 -21.07
CA ALA A 173 -2.10 -24.09 -21.37
C ALA A 173 -1.65 -24.82 -20.10
N GLN A 174 -1.29 -24.09 -19.04
CA GLN A 174 -0.94 -24.65 -17.73
C GLN A 174 -2.12 -25.40 -17.09
N GLU A 175 -3.33 -24.82 -17.14
CA GLU A 175 -4.54 -25.46 -16.61
C GLU A 175 -4.89 -26.73 -17.38
N ARG A 176 -4.84 -26.68 -18.72
CA ARG A 176 -5.06 -27.85 -19.57
C ARG A 176 -4.02 -28.94 -19.33
N TYR A 177 -2.75 -28.57 -19.16
CA TYR A 177 -1.69 -29.52 -18.82
C TYR A 177 -1.95 -30.22 -17.49
N ARG A 178 -2.28 -29.47 -16.43
CA ARG A 178 -2.62 -30.03 -15.12
C ARG A 178 -3.81 -30.98 -15.20
N PHE A 179 -4.85 -30.61 -15.94
CA PHE A 179 -6.00 -31.46 -16.18
C PHE A 179 -5.61 -32.77 -16.89
N LEU A 180 -4.84 -32.70 -17.97
CA LEU A 180 -4.40 -33.89 -18.71
C LEU A 180 -3.50 -34.80 -17.87
N MET A 181 -2.63 -34.24 -17.04
CA MET A 181 -1.80 -35.01 -16.11
C MET A 181 -2.65 -35.74 -15.07
N HIS A 182 -3.66 -35.07 -14.52
CA HIS A 182 -4.60 -35.70 -13.60
C HIS A 182 -5.38 -36.86 -14.25
N VAL A 183 -5.89 -36.66 -15.47
CA VAL A 183 -6.56 -37.72 -16.25
C VAL A 183 -5.63 -38.88 -16.51
N ARG A 184 -4.37 -38.62 -16.87
CA ARG A 184 -3.35 -39.65 -17.09
C ARG A 184 -3.10 -40.48 -15.82
N GLU A 185 -2.98 -39.83 -14.66
CA GLU A 185 -2.81 -40.51 -13.37
C GLU A 185 -4.00 -41.41 -13.06
N GLN A 186 -5.22 -40.92 -13.21
CA GLN A 186 -6.43 -41.72 -12.99
C GLN A 186 -6.50 -42.94 -13.93
N LEU A 187 -6.21 -42.76 -15.22
CA LEU A 187 -6.16 -43.86 -16.18
C LEU A 187 -5.08 -44.88 -15.82
N SER A 188 -3.94 -44.44 -15.29
CA SER A 188 -2.88 -45.33 -14.83
C SER A 188 -3.32 -46.18 -13.63
N VAL A 189 -4.06 -45.59 -12.68
CA VAL A 189 -4.63 -46.32 -11.54
C VAL A 189 -5.64 -47.36 -12.02
N LEU A 190 -6.59 -46.97 -12.87
CA LEU A 190 -7.59 -47.90 -13.42
C LEU A 190 -6.95 -49.05 -14.21
N LYS A 191 -5.90 -48.77 -14.97
CA LYS A 191 -5.13 -49.80 -15.68
C LYS A 191 -4.51 -50.80 -14.69
N ASN A 192 -3.88 -50.31 -13.62
CA ASN A 192 -3.26 -51.17 -12.61
C ASN A 192 -4.30 -52.02 -11.86
N GLU A 193 -5.45 -51.44 -11.52
CA GLU A 193 -6.57 -52.18 -10.91
C GLU A 193 -7.14 -53.27 -11.85
N ALA A 194 -7.25 -52.96 -13.15
CA ALA A 194 -7.71 -53.93 -14.14
C ALA A 194 -6.73 -55.10 -14.30
N LEU A 195 -5.42 -54.82 -14.27
CA LEU A 195 -4.37 -55.85 -14.32
C LEU A 195 -4.40 -56.74 -13.07
N VAL A 196 -4.60 -56.17 -11.88
CA VAL A 196 -4.73 -56.94 -10.62
C VAL A 196 -6.00 -57.80 -10.60
N LYS A 197 -7.09 -57.37 -11.25
CA LYS A 197 -8.32 -58.18 -11.37
C LYS A 197 -8.20 -59.33 -12.38
N GLN A 198 -7.21 -59.30 -13.27
CA GLN A 198 -6.98 -60.33 -14.28
C GLN A 198 -5.96 -61.38 -13.85
N SER A 199 -5.17 -61.11 -12.80
CA SER A 199 -4.27 -62.06 -12.14
C SER A 199 -4.98 -62.80 -11.00
#